data_AF-A0A0G1VLY0-F1
#
_entry.id   AF-A0A0G1VLY0-F1
#
_cell.length_a   1.000
_cell.length_b   1.000
_cell.length_c   1.000
_cell.angle_alpha   90.00
_cell.angle_beta   90.00
_cell.angle_gamma   90.00
#
_symmetry.space_group_name_H-M   'P 1'
#
loop_
_entity.id
_entity.type
_entity.pdbx_description
1 polymer ?
#
loop_
_entity_poly.entity_id
_entity_poly.type
_entity_poly.pdbx_seq_one_letter_code
_entity_poly.pdbx_strand_id
1 'polypeptide(L)'
;MNTLSKIRDIFYSGDFAFNGESESINEISFLLDEKYLFLDSVEIAKKLEYVRLADEIARKHIHDAAAGGGYTHIALKVLSGRYLQKTKGRQSLFEQPFCGYFPDVLCEDKSIAVECGHTQNPRKMLDYFRQGGIQEFIQVPYPSEDDNVLTGFVFTVGDQLIEFLNFLDETTRNKTKEVFRKRDRPEA
;
A
#
# COMPACT_ATOMS: atom_id res chain seq x y z
N MET A 1 -14.17 -12.77 10.62
CA MET A 1 -13.76 -12.38 9.25
C MET A 1 -12.46 -13.12 8.93
N ASN A 2 -12.33 -13.77 7.77
CA ASN A 2 -11.08 -14.44 7.38
C ASN A 2 -10.03 -13.43 6.91
N THR A 3 -8.75 -13.80 6.92
CA THR A 3 -7.63 -12.93 6.52
C THR A 3 -7.87 -12.34 5.12
N LEU A 4 -8.32 -13.16 4.18
CA LEU A 4 -8.60 -12.74 2.81
C LEU A 4 -9.58 -11.57 2.70
N SER A 5 -10.75 -11.67 3.35
CA SER A 5 -11.74 -10.60 3.35
C SER A 5 -11.17 -9.34 3.99
N LYS A 6 -10.44 -9.49 5.11
CA LYS A 6 -9.81 -8.36 5.81
C LYS A 6 -8.85 -7.59 4.88
N ILE A 7 -7.98 -8.30 4.17
CA ILE A 7 -6.98 -7.69 3.28
C ILE A 7 -7.63 -7.03 2.08
N ARG A 8 -8.63 -7.69 1.48
CA ARG A 8 -9.43 -7.08 0.42
C ARG A 8 -10.04 -5.75 0.87
N ASP A 9 -10.66 -5.73 2.04
CA ASP A 9 -11.35 -4.55 2.55
C ASP A 9 -10.35 -3.43 2.90
N ILE A 10 -9.15 -3.76 3.41
CA ILE A 10 -8.07 -2.80 3.67
C ILE A 10 -7.57 -2.13 2.38
N PHE A 11 -7.26 -2.91 1.36
CA PHE A 11 -6.65 -2.38 0.13
C PHE A 11 -7.66 -1.74 -0.81
N TYR A 12 -8.90 -2.21 -0.81
CA TYR A 12 -9.96 -1.69 -1.68
C TYR A 12 -11.01 -0.86 -0.93
N SER A 13 -10.70 -0.44 0.31
CA SER A 13 -11.57 0.35 1.21
C SER A 13 -13.04 -0.12 1.21
N GLY A 14 -13.25 -1.45 1.24
CA GLY A 14 -14.56 -2.08 1.24
C GLY A 14 -15.21 -2.26 -0.13
N ASP A 15 -16.53 -2.05 -0.19
CA ASP A 15 -17.47 -2.53 -1.23
C ASP A 15 -17.55 -1.62 -2.47
N PHE A 16 -16.47 -0.94 -2.82
CA PHE A 16 -16.40 -0.27 -4.12
C PHE A 16 -16.34 -1.34 -5.21
N ALA A 17 -17.07 -1.12 -6.31
CA ALA A 17 -17.21 -2.03 -7.46
C ALA A 17 -15.91 -2.21 -8.25
N PHE A 18 -14.84 -2.57 -7.56
CA PHE A 18 -13.52 -2.83 -8.08
C PHE A 18 -13.19 -4.29 -7.77
N ASN A 19 -13.17 -5.12 -8.81
CA ASN A 19 -12.85 -6.53 -8.64
C ASN A 19 -11.39 -6.78 -8.23
N GLY A 20 -10.55 -5.73 -8.28
CA GLY A 20 -9.15 -5.79 -7.88
C GLY A 20 -8.33 -6.83 -8.62
N GLU A 21 -7.04 -6.91 -8.30
CA GLU A 21 -6.25 -8.09 -8.60
C GLU A 21 -6.44 -9.08 -7.45
N SER A 22 -7.25 -10.11 -7.67
CA SER A 22 -7.52 -11.15 -6.68
C SER A 22 -6.26 -11.93 -6.29
N GLU A 23 -5.32 -12.08 -7.22
CA GLU A 23 -4.04 -12.76 -7.02
C GLU A 23 -3.19 -12.06 -5.95
N SER A 24 -3.00 -10.74 -6.07
CA SER A 24 -2.23 -9.93 -5.12
C SER A 24 -2.82 -9.99 -3.69
N ILE A 25 -4.15 -10.00 -3.55
CA ILE A 25 -4.82 -10.12 -2.24
C ILE A 25 -4.65 -11.52 -1.65
N ASN A 26 -4.77 -12.57 -2.47
CA ASN A 26 -4.53 -13.95 -2.04
C ASN A 26 -3.09 -14.12 -1.54
N GLU A 27 -2.11 -13.59 -2.29
CA GLU A 27 -0.70 -13.68 -1.93
C GLU A 27 -0.40 -12.96 -0.61
N ILE A 28 -0.89 -11.72 -0.43
CA ILE A 28 -0.72 -11.00 0.83
C ILE A 28 -1.37 -11.74 2.00
N SER A 29 -2.55 -12.32 1.79
CA SER A 29 -3.25 -13.09 2.82
C SER A 29 -2.49 -14.35 3.22
N PHE A 30 -1.96 -15.08 2.23
CA PHE A 30 -1.08 -16.22 2.46
C PHE A 30 0.17 -15.82 3.25
N LEU A 31 0.83 -14.73 2.88
CA LEU A 31 2.03 -14.24 3.58
C LEU A 31 1.74 -13.88 5.05
N LEU A 32 0.55 -13.37 5.36
CA LEU A 32 0.12 -13.10 6.74
C LEU A 32 -0.18 -14.38 7.52
N ASP A 33 -0.91 -15.31 6.91
CA ASP A 33 -1.28 -16.58 7.54
C ASP A 33 -0.02 -17.42 7.87
N GLU A 34 0.98 -17.37 6.99
CA GLU A 34 2.28 -18.02 7.15
C GLU A 34 3.31 -17.16 7.92
N LYS A 35 2.93 -15.97 8.38
CA LYS A 35 3.78 -15.05 9.20
C LYS A 35 5.05 -14.53 8.51
N TYR A 36 5.08 -14.53 7.18
CA TYR A 36 6.06 -13.77 6.40
C TYR A 36 5.74 -12.26 6.41
N LEU A 37 4.49 -11.90 6.69
CA LEU A 37 4.08 -10.53 6.98
C LEU A 37 3.42 -10.47 8.36
N PHE A 38 3.54 -9.32 9.02
CA PHE A 38 2.74 -8.98 10.18
C PHE A 38 1.85 -7.78 9.86
N LEU A 39 0.71 -7.71 10.54
CA LEU A 39 -0.30 -6.68 10.34
C LEU A 39 -0.78 -6.13 11.68
N ASP A 40 -0.56 -4.83 11.86
CA ASP A 40 -1.11 -4.04 12.97
C ASP A 40 -2.00 -2.90 12.45
N SER A 41 -2.74 -2.28 13.36
CA SER A 41 -3.57 -1.10 13.06
C SER A 41 -3.16 0.08 13.94
N VAL A 42 -3.12 1.27 13.35
CA VAL A 42 -2.79 2.52 14.03
C VAL A 42 -3.85 3.58 13.76
N GLU A 43 -4.04 4.48 14.73
CA GLU A 43 -4.84 5.69 14.51
C GLU A 43 -3.96 6.73 13.80
N ILE A 44 -4.33 7.09 12.57
CA ILE A 44 -3.65 8.14 11.81
C ILE A 44 -4.14 9.51 12.26
N ALA A 45 -5.46 9.66 12.39
CA ALA A 45 -6.12 10.88 12.82
C ALA A 45 -7.57 10.61 13.25
N LYS A 46 -8.24 11.62 13.83
CA LYS A 46 -9.69 11.60 14.01
C LYS A 46 -10.39 11.82 12.67
N LYS A 47 -11.52 11.14 12.43
CA LYS A 47 -12.28 11.32 11.18
C LYS A 47 -12.78 12.76 10.98
N LEU A 48 -13.13 13.44 12.07
CA LEU A 48 -13.52 14.86 12.00
C LEU A 48 -12.38 15.76 11.49
N GLU A 49 -11.13 15.43 11.81
CA GLU A 49 -9.98 16.17 11.28
C GLU A 49 -9.83 15.95 9.77
N TYR A 50 -9.98 14.70 9.32
CA TYR A 50 -10.00 14.34 7.91
C TYR A 50 -11.06 15.11 7.11
N VAL A 51 -12.32 15.11 7.58
CA VAL A 51 -13.43 15.82 6.91
C VAL A 51 -13.15 17.31 6.83
N ARG A 52 -12.70 17.93 7.93
CA ARG A 52 -12.37 19.37 7.95
C ARG A 52 -11.25 19.72 6.98
N LEU A 53 -10.21 18.90 6.92
CA LEU A 53 -9.08 19.13 6.03
C LEU A 53 -9.49 18.97 4.56
N ALA A 54 -10.26 17.94 4.22
CA ALA A 54 -10.77 17.73 2.87
C ALA A 54 -11.64 18.92 2.41
N ASP A 55 -12.53 19.42 3.27
CA ASP A 55 -13.35 20.62 3.00
C ASP A 55 -12.50 21.88 2.79
N GLU A 56 -11.46 22.06 3.59
CA GLU A 56 -10.54 23.19 3.47
C GLU A 56 -9.80 23.18 2.13
N ILE A 57 -9.26 22.02 1.75
CA ILE A 57 -8.56 21.82 0.47
C ILE A 57 -9.51 22.12 -0.70
N ALA A 58 -10.74 21.58 -0.65
CA ALA A 58 -11.74 21.78 -1.69
C ALA A 58 -12.12 23.27 -1.88
N ARG A 59 -12.23 24.03 -0.79
CA ARG A 59 -12.61 25.46 -0.84
C ARG A 59 -11.49 26.38 -1.29
N LYS A 60 -10.24 26.07 -0.94
CA LYS A 60 -9.10 26.97 -1.17
C LYS A 60 -8.39 26.73 -2.50
N HIS A 61 -8.77 25.70 -3.28
CA HIS A 61 -8.10 25.30 -4.53
C HIS A 61 -6.57 25.26 -4.38
N ILE A 62 -6.08 24.76 -3.24
CA ILE A 62 -4.65 24.75 -2.96
C ILE A 62 -4.02 23.68 -3.85
N HIS A 63 -3.16 24.12 -4.76
CA HIS A 63 -2.21 23.24 -5.43
C HIS A 63 -1.08 22.92 -4.44
N ASP A 64 -1.30 21.90 -3.61
CA ASP A 64 -0.36 21.47 -2.56
C ASP A 64 0.77 20.61 -3.13
N ALA A 65 1.89 20.48 -2.42
CA ALA A 65 2.98 19.57 -2.74
C ALA A 65 2.57 18.09 -2.70
N ALA A 66 1.41 17.78 -2.10
CA ALA A 66 0.75 16.47 -2.15
C ALA A 66 -0.26 16.34 -3.32
N ALA A 67 -0.10 17.16 -4.37
CA ALA A 67 -0.98 17.16 -5.55
C ALA A 67 -1.04 15.79 -6.23
N GLY A 68 -2.24 15.35 -6.58
CA GLY A 68 -2.53 14.04 -7.20
C GLY A 68 -3.74 13.38 -6.53
N GLY A 69 -4.76 13.04 -7.32
CA GLY A 69 -6.06 12.56 -6.83
C GLY A 69 -7.05 13.66 -6.42
N GLY A 70 -8.20 13.28 -5.85
CA GLY A 70 -9.23 14.21 -5.36
C GLY A 70 -8.91 14.79 -3.97
N TYR A 71 -9.65 15.82 -3.55
CA TYR A 71 -9.40 16.54 -2.27
C TYR A 71 -9.39 15.62 -1.03
N THR A 72 -10.24 14.60 -1.03
CA THR A 72 -10.29 13.57 0.02
C THR A 72 -8.99 12.75 0.07
N HIS A 73 -8.46 12.37 -1.09
CA HIS A 73 -7.22 11.62 -1.19
C HIS A 73 -6.01 12.47 -0.75
N ILE A 74 -5.97 13.75 -1.13
CA ILE A 74 -4.94 14.69 -0.67
C ILE A 74 -4.99 14.83 0.87
N ALA A 75 -6.18 14.90 1.47
CA ALA A 75 -6.31 14.94 2.92
C ALA A 75 -5.73 13.70 3.61
N LEU A 76 -5.90 12.49 3.03
CA LEU A 76 -5.27 11.26 3.54
C LEU A 76 -3.73 11.34 3.51
N LYS A 77 -3.16 11.86 2.41
CA LYS A 77 -1.70 12.06 2.27
C LYS A 77 -1.16 12.97 3.35
N VAL A 78 -1.78 14.15 3.50
CA VAL A 78 -1.34 15.16 4.47
C VAL A 78 -1.43 14.63 5.90
N LEU A 79 -2.53 13.95 6.26
CA LEU A 79 -2.68 13.35 7.60
C LEU A 79 -1.68 12.22 7.85
N SER A 80 -1.41 11.39 6.84
CA SER A 80 -0.38 10.36 6.91
C SER A 80 1.01 10.96 7.13
N GLY A 81 1.34 12.05 6.41
CA GLY A 81 2.61 12.75 6.62
C GLY A 81 2.73 13.37 8.02
N ARG A 82 1.65 13.94 8.55
CA ARG A 82 1.59 14.42 9.94
C ARG A 82 1.79 13.28 10.95
N TYR A 83 1.18 12.12 10.71
CA TYR A 83 1.37 10.94 11.54
C TYR A 83 2.83 10.49 11.54
N LEU A 84 3.49 10.40 10.38
CA LEU A 84 4.91 10.04 10.29
C LEU A 84 5.80 11.02 11.05
N GLN A 85 5.55 12.32 10.92
CA GLN A 85 6.33 13.33 11.62
C GLN A 85 6.12 13.26 13.15
N LYS A 86 4.86 13.19 13.60
CA LYS A 86 4.51 13.26 15.03
C LYS A 86 4.83 11.97 15.78
N THR A 87 4.56 10.82 15.17
CA THR A 87 4.60 9.51 15.84
C THR A 87 5.91 8.77 15.57
N LYS A 88 6.47 8.91 14.35
CA LYS A 88 7.69 8.21 13.94
C LYS A 88 8.92 9.12 13.89
N GLY A 89 8.75 10.44 14.02
CA GLY A 89 9.84 11.41 13.91
C GLY A 89 10.45 11.50 12.52
N ARG A 90 9.68 11.17 11.47
CA ARG A 90 10.16 11.11 10.07
C ARG A 90 9.54 12.22 9.23
N GLN A 91 10.35 12.87 8.39
CA GLN A 91 9.86 13.78 7.37
C GLN A 91 9.28 13.00 6.19
N SER A 92 8.32 13.60 5.50
CA SER A 92 7.54 12.98 4.44
C SER A 92 7.81 13.64 3.09
N LEU A 93 7.93 12.80 2.07
CA LEU A 93 7.97 13.13 0.67
C LEU A 93 6.69 12.62 0.02
N PHE A 94 6.05 13.43 -0.81
CA PHE A 94 4.81 13.06 -1.48
C PHE A 94 5.08 12.69 -2.94
N GLU A 95 4.44 11.61 -3.41
CA GLU A 95 4.46 11.15 -4.81
C GLU A 95 5.86 11.13 -5.45
N GLN A 96 6.87 10.67 -4.72
CA GLN A 96 8.22 10.54 -5.26
C GLN A 96 8.43 9.19 -5.94
N PRO A 97 9.18 9.11 -7.06
CA PRO A 97 9.50 7.83 -7.68
C PRO A 97 10.20 6.87 -6.70
N PHE A 98 9.65 5.66 -6.55
CA PHE A 98 10.21 4.60 -5.71
C PHE A 98 9.84 3.21 -6.24
N CYS A 99 10.84 2.36 -6.47
CA CYS A 99 10.67 0.99 -6.99
C CYS A 99 9.81 0.87 -8.26
N GLY A 100 9.83 1.88 -9.14
CA GLY A 100 9.02 1.91 -10.37
C GLY A 100 7.58 2.40 -10.18
N TYR A 101 7.23 2.86 -8.98
CA TYR A 101 5.93 3.44 -8.62
C TYR A 101 6.10 4.85 -8.04
N PHE A 102 4.98 5.46 -7.64
CA PHE A 102 4.91 6.75 -6.97
C PHE A 102 4.05 6.59 -5.71
N PRO A 103 4.64 6.17 -4.56
CA PRO A 103 3.90 6.06 -3.31
C PRO A 103 3.29 7.41 -2.93
N ASP A 104 2.09 7.37 -2.36
CA ASP A 104 1.39 8.57 -1.91
C ASP A 104 2.20 9.37 -0.89
N VAL A 105 2.82 8.67 0.08
CA VAL A 105 3.78 9.25 1.01
C VAL A 105 4.95 8.30 1.21
N LEU A 106 6.16 8.84 1.20
CA LEU A 106 7.40 8.11 1.48
C LEU A 106 8.18 8.91 2.52
N CYS A 107 8.69 8.26 3.57
CA CYS A 107 9.61 8.97 4.45
C CYS A 107 10.95 9.27 3.75
N GLU A 108 11.66 10.32 4.18
CA GLU A 108 12.91 10.75 3.52
C GLU A 108 14.00 9.66 3.48
N ASP A 109 14.10 8.84 4.53
CA ASP A 109 15.05 7.71 4.58
C ASP A 109 14.55 6.45 3.86
N LYS A 110 13.35 6.51 3.27
CA LYS A 110 12.69 5.44 2.50
C LYS A 110 12.47 4.14 3.28
N SER A 111 12.45 4.21 4.62
CA SER A 111 12.16 3.06 5.49
C SER A 111 10.67 2.75 5.64
N ILE A 112 9.80 3.72 5.34
CA ILE A 112 8.34 3.66 5.47
C ILE A 112 7.69 4.23 4.21
N ALA A 113 6.81 3.46 3.60
CA ALA A 113 5.93 3.90 2.52
C ALA A 113 4.47 3.88 2.99
N VAL A 114 3.67 4.83 2.53
CA VAL A 114 2.24 4.93 2.83
C VAL A 114 1.48 5.07 1.52
N GLU A 115 0.34 4.38 1.46
CA GLU A 115 -0.60 4.42 0.34
C GLU A 115 -2.00 4.70 0.89
N CYS A 116 -2.77 5.50 0.17
CA CYS A 116 -4.01 6.10 0.65
C CYS A 116 -5.20 5.70 -0.22
N GLY A 117 -6.37 5.54 0.40
CA GLY A 117 -7.61 5.20 -0.27
C GLY A 117 -7.60 3.80 -0.89
N HIS A 118 -8.22 3.67 -2.07
CA HIS A 118 -8.25 2.42 -2.84
C HIS A 118 -6.91 2.25 -3.58
N THR A 119 -6.18 1.18 -3.31
CA THR A 119 -5.06 0.82 -4.19
C THR A 119 -5.59 0.06 -5.40
N GLN A 120 -5.14 0.43 -6.60
CA GLN A 120 -5.39 -0.38 -7.80
C GLN A 120 -4.42 -1.55 -7.93
N ASN A 121 -3.31 -1.50 -7.17
CA ASN A 121 -2.25 -2.48 -7.24
C ASN A 121 -1.69 -2.74 -5.83
N PRO A 122 -2.17 -3.78 -5.11
CA PRO A 122 -1.61 -4.17 -3.81
C PRO A 122 -0.19 -4.73 -3.91
N ARG A 123 0.21 -5.27 -5.08
CA ARG A 123 1.52 -5.89 -5.30
C ARG A 123 2.69 -4.93 -5.06
N LYS A 124 2.48 -3.62 -5.28
CA LYS A 124 3.50 -2.59 -5.01
C LYS A 124 4.07 -2.65 -3.59
N MET A 125 3.26 -3.02 -2.60
CA MET A 125 3.75 -3.23 -1.22
C MET A 125 4.86 -4.28 -1.17
N LEU A 126 4.66 -5.43 -1.84
CA LEU A 126 5.63 -6.52 -1.87
C LEU A 126 6.90 -6.10 -2.63
N ASP A 127 6.76 -5.31 -3.70
CA ASP A 127 7.91 -4.77 -4.42
C ASP A 127 8.67 -3.72 -3.62
N TYR A 128 7.99 -2.89 -2.82
CA TYR A 128 8.64 -1.99 -1.90
C TYR A 128 9.48 -2.77 -0.87
N PHE A 129 8.92 -3.82 -0.24
CA PHE A 129 9.68 -4.65 0.71
C PHE A 129 10.89 -5.31 0.05
N ARG A 130 10.70 -5.93 -1.11
CA ARG A 130 11.75 -6.70 -1.79
C ARG A 130 12.85 -5.82 -2.39
N GLN A 131 12.48 -4.76 -3.09
CA GLN A 131 13.41 -3.94 -3.90
C GLN A 131 13.82 -2.66 -3.18
N GLY A 132 12.91 -2.09 -2.40
CA GLY A 132 13.06 -0.78 -1.78
C GLY A 132 13.67 -0.82 -0.38
N GLY A 133 13.66 -1.99 0.27
CA GLY A 133 14.17 -2.14 1.64
C GLY A 133 13.35 -1.36 2.67
N ILE A 134 12.07 -1.05 2.38
CA ILE A 134 11.17 -0.52 3.40
C ILE A 134 11.00 -1.53 4.53
N GLN A 135 10.84 -1.03 5.75
CA GLN A 135 10.61 -1.79 6.97
C GLN A 135 9.12 -1.84 7.30
N GLU A 136 8.40 -0.75 6.99
CA GLU A 136 6.98 -0.63 7.21
C GLU A 136 6.27 -0.15 5.93
N PHE A 137 5.11 -0.74 5.66
CA PHE A 137 4.17 -0.24 4.67
C PHE A 137 2.85 0.07 5.36
N ILE A 138 2.28 1.25 5.12
CA ILE A 138 1.01 1.64 5.74
C ILE A 138 -0.05 1.81 4.66
N GLN A 139 -1.10 1.01 4.68
CA GLN A 139 -2.30 1.23 3.87
C GLN A 139 -3.32 2.05 4.69
N VAL A 140 -3.70 3.22 4.21
CA VAL A 140 -4.70 4.10 4.84
C VAL A 140 -5.95 4.15 3.96
N PRO A 141 -6.92 3.23 4.11
CA PRO A 141 -8.14 3.25 3.32
C PRO A 141 -8.99 4.49 3.58
N TYR A 142 -9.99 4.74 2.71
CA TYR A 142 -11.01 5.72 3.03
C TYR A 142 -11.81 5.27 4.26
N PRO A 143 -12.11 6.18 5.20
CA PRO A 143 -12.92 5.83 6.35
C PRO A 143 -14.37 5.56 5.91
N SER A 144 -14.97 4.51 6.47
CA SER A 144 -16.39 4.16 6.31
C SER A 144 -17.27 5.18 7.04
N GLU A 145 -18.58 5.22 6.75
CA GLU A 145 -19.52 6.16 7.37
C GLU A 145 -19.60 6.03 8.90
N ASP A 146 -19.45 4.81 9.43
CA ASP A 146 -19.54 4.50 10.86
C ASP A 146 -18.21 4.68 11.62
N ASP A 147 -17.10 4.94 10.92
CA ASP A 147 -15.80 5.12 11.55
C ASP A 147 -15.76 6.42 12.37
N ASN A 148 -15.05 6.39 13.50
CA ASN A 148 -14.74 7.57 14.32
C ASN A 148 -13.31 8.10 14.10
N VAL A 149 -12.44 7.25 13.57
CA VAL A 149 -11.02 7.53 13.34
C VAL A 149 -10.63 7.13 11.93
N LEU A 150 -9.57 7.75 11.43
CA LEU A 150 -8.88 7.31 10.22
C LEU A 150 -7.86 6.25 10.62
N THR A 151 -8.11 5.00 10.24
CA THR A 151 -7.26 3.85 10.56
C THR A 151 -6.22 3.63 9.48
N GLY A 152 -4.97 3.47 9.88
CA GLY A 152 -3.89 2.97 9.03
C GLY A 152 -3.55 1.53 9.38
N PHE A 153 -3.28 0.71 8.37
CA PHE A 153 -2.92 -0.69 8.51
C PHE A 153 -1.44 -0.85 8.21
N VAL A 154 -0.66 -1.18 9.23
CA VAL A 154 0.79 -1.27 9.17
C VAL A 154 1.18 -2.71 8.89
N PHE A 155 1.80 -2.91 7.74
CA PHE A 155 2.42 -4.16 7.34
C PHE A 155 3.91 -4.07 7.64
N THR A 156 4.46 -5.09 8.28
CA THR A 156 5.90 -5.20 8.53
C THR A 156 6.43 -6.54 8.06
N VAL A 157 7.72 -6.55 7.72
CA VAL A 157 8.39 -7.77 7.28
C VAL A 157 8.48 -8.79 8.42
N GLY A 158 8.11 -10.03 8.12
CA GLY A 158 8.43 -11.19 8.95
C GLY A 158 9.73 -11.85 8.52
N ASP A 159 10.13 -12.87 9.27
CA ASP A 159 11.34 -13.64 8.96
C ASP A 159 11.22 -14.25 7.55
N GLN A 160 12.29 -14.18 6.78
CA GLN A 160 12.42 -14.81 5.44
C GLN A 160 11.49 -14.27 4.35
N LEU A 161 10.75 -13.18 4.57
CA LEU A 161 9.87 -12.60 3.54
C LEU A 161 10.64 -12.28 2.25
N ILE A 162 11.79 -11.63 2.38
CA ILE A 162 12.57 -11.15 1.23
C ILE A 162 13.09 -12.36 0.43
N GLU A 163 13.60 -13.38 1.12
CA GLU A 163 14.04 -14.64 0.52
C GLU A 163 12.90 -15.33 -0.22
N PHE A 164 11.70 -15.39 0.38
CA PHE A 164 10.53 -15.97 -0.26
C PHE A 164 10.09 -15.19 -1.51
N LEU A 165 10.02 -13.86 -1.43
CA LEU A 165 9.65 -13.02 -2.58
C LEU A 165 10.68 -13.12 -3.72
N ASN A 166 11.97 -13.25 -3.39
CA ASN A 166 13.02 -13.50 -4.39
C ASN A 166 12.84 -14.87 -5.05
N PHE A 167 12.58 -15.92 -4.25
CA PHE A 167 12.29 -17.25 -4.76
C PHE A 167 11.08 -17.28 -5.71
N LEU A 168 10.00 -16.55 -5.37
CA LEU A 168 8.82 -16.44 -6.23
C LEU A 168 9.12 -15.75 -7.58
N ASP A 169 9.87 -14.65 -7.56
CA ASP A 169 10.26 -13.94 -8.79
C ASP A 169 11.16 -14.80 -9.67
N GLU A 170 12.15 -15.48 -9.09
CA GLU A 170 13.02 -16.41 -9.81
C GLU A 170 12.24 -17.58 -10.43
N THR A 171 11.34 -18.19 -9.66
CA THR A 171 10.49 -19.28 -10.14
C THR A 171 9.61 -18.83 -11.30
N THR A 172 9.04 -17.64 -11.21
CA THR A 172 8.21 -17.06 -12.27
C THR A 172 9.03 -16.84 -13.54
N ARG A 173 10.19 -16.17 -13.42
CA ARG A 173 11.11 -15.94 -14.55
C ARG A 173 11.54 -17.24 -15.22
N ASN A 174 11.85 -18.27 -14.44
CA ASN A 174 12.28 -19.57 -14.97
C ASN A 174 11.15 -20.26 -15.74
N LYS A 175 9.93 -20.29 -15.20
CA LYS A 175 8.75 -20.82 -15.91
C LYS A 175 8.47 -20.07 -17.21
N THR A 176 8.56 -18.74 -17.19
CA THR A 176 8.40 -17.91 -18.40
C THR A 176 9.43 -18.26 -19.47
N LYS A 177 10.72 -18.39 -19.09
CA LYS A 177 11.79 -18.82 -20.01
C LYS A 177 11.53 -20.19 -20.62
N GLU A 178 11.01 -21.14 -19.83
CA GLU A 178 10.65 -22.47 -20.34
C GLU A 178 9.51 -22.42 -21.37
N VAL A 179 8.49 -21.59 -21.16
CA VAL A 179 7.39 -21.41 -22.12
C VAL A 179 7.90 -20.86 -23.45
N PHE A 180 8.77 -19.84 -23.42
CA PHE A 180 9.36 -19.30 -24.65
C PHE A 180 10.24 -20.33 -25.36
N ARG A 181 11.08 -21.07 -24.61
CA ARG A 181 11.89 -22.16 -25.19
C ARG A 181 11.06 -23.29 -25.82
N LYS A 182 9.85 -23.55 -25.33
CA LYS A 182 8.94 -24.54 -25.91
C LYS A 182 8.24 -24.01 -27.18
N ARG A 183 7.93 -22.71 -27.24
CA ARG A 183 7.37 -22.06 -28.45
C ARG A 183 8.37 -21.99 -29.60
N ASP A 184 9.65 -21.84 -29.29
CA ASP A 184 10.71 -21.75 -30.32
C ASP A 184 11.21 -23.12 -30.81
N ARG A 185 10.63 -24.23 -30.32
CA ARG A 185 10.88 -25.56 -30.89
C ARG A 185 9.85 -25.81 -32.00
N PRO A 186 10.28 -25.98 -33.26
CA PRO A 186 9.36 -26.44 -34.31
C PRO A 186 8.79 -27.80 -33.88
N GLU A 187 7.48 -27.98 -34.02
CA GLU A 187 6.87 -29.31 -33.93
C GLU A 187 7.58 -30.19 -34.97
N ALA A 188 8.27 -31.22 -34.48
CA ALA A 188 8.95 -32.23 -35.28
C ALA A 188 8.02 -33.41 -35.54
#